data_AF-A0A2V9GTE8-F1
#
_entry.id   AF-A0A2V9GTE8-F1
#
_cell.length_a   1.000
_cell.length_b   1.000
_cell.length_c   1.000
_cell.angle_alpha   90.00
_cell.angle_beta   90.00
_cell.angle_gamma   90.00
#
_symmetry.space_group_name_H-M   'P 1'
#
loop_
_entity.id
_entity.type
_entity.pdbx_description
1 polymer ?
#
loop_
_entity_poly.entity_id
_entity_poly.type
_entity_poly.pdbx_seq_one_letter_code
_entity_poly.pdbx_strand_id
1 'polypeptide(L)' 'MRYLPGFTVQCIKQQCEARGHWLRADITAPISDDGRCPCCGDFLRNVPPPLGPRFRMRPRSLTARPPLRPRPR' A
#
# COMPACT_ATOMS: atom_id res chain seq x y z
N MET A 1 16.04 13.71 2.77
CA MET A 1 15.80 12.26 2.53
C MET A 1 14.88 12.17 1.33
N ARG A 2 15.25 11.44 0.27
CA ARG A 2 14.42 11.35 -0.94
C ARG A 2 13.53 10.10 -0.88
N TYR A 3 12.22 10.28 -0.90
CA TYR A 3 11.28 9.16 -0.95
C TYR A 3 11.15 8.63 -2.38
N LEU A 4 11.12 7.31 -2.53
CA LEU A 4 10.88 6.69 -3.82
C LEU A 4 9.39 6.76 -4.18
N PRO A 5 9.06 6.92 -5.47
CA PRO A 5 7.69 6.80 -5.95
C PRO A 5 7.00 5.54 -5.44
N GLY A 6 5.77 5.68 -4.94
CA GLY A 6 4.98 4.54 -4.44
C GLY A 6 5.23 4.20 -2.97
N PHE A 7 6.13 4.91 -2.28
CA PHE A 7 6.22 4.82 -0.83
C PHE A 7 5.03 5.51 -0.17
N THR A 8 4.55 4.91 0.92
CA THR A 8 3.58 5.56 1.80
C THR A 8 4.30 6.18 2.98
N VAL A 9 3.95 7.41 3.30
CA VAL A 9 4.59 8.19 4.35
C VAL A 9 3.57 8.77 5.32
N GLN A 10 4.00 9.02 6.55
CA GLN A 10 3.16 9.56 7.63
C GLN A 10 3.92 10.63 8.42
N CYS A 11 3.22 11.64 8.91
CA CYS A 11 3.84 12.67 9.76
C CYS A 11 4.33 12.10 11.09
N ILE A 12 5.53 12.51 11.53
CA ILE A 12 6.08 12.12 12.84
C ILE A 12 5.54 12.96 14.00
N LYS A 13 5.10 14.21 13.73
CA LYS A 13 4.69 15.15 14.78
C LYS A 13 3.42 14.69 15.47
N GLN A 14 3.47 14.69 16.80
CA GLN A 14 2.42 14.09 17.59
C GLN A 14 1.07 14.81 17.52
N GLN A 15 1.13 16.13 17.43
CA GLN A 15 -0.01 17.04 17.43
C GLN A 15 -0.49 17.38 16.02
N CYS A 16 0.11 16.80 14.97
CA CYS A 16 -0.31 17.06 13.61
C CYS A 16 -1.61 16.32 13.33
N GLU A 17 -2.60 17.04 12.79
CA GLU A 17 -3.88 16.47 12.35
C GLU A 17 -3.67 15.40 11.26
N ALA A 18 -2.64 15.53 10.43
CA ALA A 18 -2.28 14.54 9.42
C ALA A 18 -1.60 13.28 9.99
N ARG A 19 -1.29 13.22 11.30
CA ARG A 19 -0.74 12.00 11.91
C ARG A 19 -1.83 10.92 11.97
N GLY A 20 -1.50 9.69 11.62
CA GLY A 20 -2.48 8.61 11.45
C GLY A 20 -2.94 8.46 10.00
N HIS A 21 -2.86 9.53 9.20
CA HIS A 21 -3.19 9.50 7.79
C HIS A 21 -1.99 9.08 6.94
N TRP A 22 -2.30 8.41 5.83
CA TRP A 22 -1.33 7.88 4.89
C TRP A 22 -1.26 8.85 3.70
N LEU A 23 -0.06 9.36 3.44
CA LEU A 23 0.22 10.17 2.27
C LEU A 23 1.02 9.33 1.28
N ARG A 24 0.73 9.45 -0.01
CA ARG A 24 1.57 8.86 -1.04
C ARG A 24 2.71 9.81 -1.33
N ALA A 25 3.93 9.29 -1.36
CA ALA A 25 5.04 9.94 -2.03
C ALA A 25 4.76 9.90 -3.54
N ASP A 26 3.94 10.85 -4.00
CA ASP A 26 3.50 10.97 -5.39
C ASP A 26 4.66 11.40 -6.29
N ILE A 27 4.57 10.99 -7.55
CA ILE A 27 5.42 11.47 -8.66
C ILE A 27 4.96 12.87 -9.11
N THR A 28 3.70 13.22 -8.85
CA THR A 28 2.97 14.34 -9.48
C THR A 28 2.89 15.60 -8.65
N ALA A 29 3.06 15.52 -7.33
CA ALA A 29 3.20 16.68 -6.48
C ALA A 29 4.40 16.42 -5.56
N PRO A 30 5.41 17.32 -5.54
CA PRO A 30 6.51 17.13 -4.62
C PRO A 30 5.93 17.19 -3.22
N ILE A 31 5.90 16.05 -2.52
CA ILE A 31 6.24 16.11 -1.11
C ILE A 31 7.58 16.81 -1.14
N SER A 32 7.61 18.08 -0.70
CA SER A 32 8.77 18.98 -0.81
C SER A 32 10.01 18.13 -0.61
N ASP A 33 10.95 18.15 -1.57
CA ASP A 33 12.07 17.19 -1.75
C ASP A 33 12.79 16.81 -0.42
N ASP A 34 12.65 17.66 0.58
CA ASP A 34 13.00 17.55 1.99
C ASP A 34 12.27 16.46 2.81
N GLY A 35 11.17 15.87 2.31
CA GLY A 35 10.37 14.89 3.03
C GLY A 35 9.52 15.48 4.17
N ARG A 36 8.98 16.68 3.97
CA ARG A 36 8.19 17.41 4.98
C ARG A 36 6.69 17.28 4.79
N CYS A 37 5.96 17.28 5.90
CA CYS A 37 4.52 17.22 5.94
C CYS A 37 3.91 18.55 5.45
N PRO A 38 2.95 18.56 4.52
CA PRO A 38 2.33 19.78 4.01
C PRO A 38 1.48 20.52 5.06
N CYS A 39 1.02 19.83 6.11
CA CYS A 39 0.20 20.46 7.16
C CYS A 39 1.02 21.16 8.25
N CYS A 40 2.18 20.64 8.62
CA CYS A 40 2.94 21.14 9.78
C CYS A 40 4.43 21.40 9.52
N GLY A 41 4.95 21.03 8.36
CA GLY A 41 6.35 21.19 8.00
C GLY A 41 7.32 20.20 8.65
N ASP A 42 6.87 19.33 9.55
CA ASP A 42 7.73 18.31 10.17
C ASP A 42 8.08 17.17 9.22
N PHE A 43 9.08 16.38 9.61
CA PHE A 43 9.51 15.23 8.85
C PHE A 43 8.42 14.16 8.75
N LEU A 44 8.30 13.60 7.56
CA LEU A 44 7.53 12.40 7.31
C LEU A 44 8.40 11.17 7.64
N ARG A 45 7.75 10.04 7.92
CA ARG A 45 8.36 8.72 8.08
C ARG A 45 7.78 7.78 7.05
N ASN A 46 8.63 6.97 6.42
CA ASN A 46 8.18 5.86 5.58
C ASN A 46 7.45 4.82 6.45
N VAL A 47 6.23 4.48 6.07
CA VAL A 47 5.44 3.43 6.72
C VAL A 47 5.11 2.43 5.61
N PRO A 48 5.44 1.13 5.76
CA PRO A 48 5.07 0.15 4.75
C PRO A 48 3.55 0.17 4.56
N PRO A 49 3.04 0.20 3.31
CA PRO A 49 1.60 0.19 3.08
C PRO A 49 0.98 -0.97 3.86
N PRO A 50 -0.25 -0.81 4.38
CA PRO A 50 -0.92 -1.92 5.04
C PRO A 50 -0.91 -3.06 4.03
N LEU A 51 -0.20 -4.14 4.37
CA LEU A 51 -0.11 -5.33 3.54
C LEU A 51 -1.55 -5.68 3.20
N GLY A 52 -1.94 -5.47 1.93
CA GLY A 52 -3.31 -5.63 1.46
C GLY A 52 -3.87 -6.96 1.94
N PRO A 53 -5.21 -7.10 2.07
CA PRO A 53 -5.87 -8.19 2.78
C PRO A 53 -5.12 -9.46 2.47
N ARG A 54 -4.39 -10.00 3.45
CA ARG A 54 -3.49 -11.14 3.25
C ARG A 54 -4.34 -12.16 2.52
N PHE A 55 -4.13 -12.33 1.22
CA PHE A 55 -4.82 -13.34 0.46
C PHE A 55 -4.33 -14.59 1.15
N ARG A 56 -5.16 -15.13 2.06
CA ARG A 56 -4.96 -16.45 2.59
C ARG A 56 -5.10 -17.30 1.34
N MET A 57 -3.97 -17.52 0.66
CA MET A 57 -3.83 -18.52 -0.39
C MET A 57 -4.02 -19.84 0.34
N ARG A 58 -5.27 -20.12 0.68
CA ARG A 58 -5.70 -21.44 1.09
C ARG A 58 -5.44 -22.27 -0.16
N PRO A 59 -4.53 -23.25 -0.10
CA PRO A 59 -4.25 -24.08 -1.26
C PRO A 59 -5.59 -24.60 -1.77
N ARG A 60 -5.94 -24.30 -3.03
CA ARG A 60 -7.07 -24.98 -3.66
C ARG A 60 -6.62 -26.43 -3.81
N SER A 61 -7.35 -27.37 -3.22
CA SER A 61 -7.08 -28.79 -3.45
C SER A 61 -7.01 -29.03 -4.95
N LEU A 62 -5.96 -29.74 -5.39
CA LEU A 62 -5.85 -30.25 -6.76
C LEU A 62 -6.92 -31.33 -6.95
N THR A 63 -8.19 -30.92 -7.08
CA THR A 63 -9.27 -31.86 -7.34
C THR A 63 -9.06 -32.41 -8.73
N ALA A 64 -9.14 -33.75 -8.89
CA ALA A 64 -9.09 -34.38 -10.19
C ALA A 64 -10.14 -33.74 -11.13
N ARG A 65 -9.77 -33.55 -12.40
CA ARG A 65 -10.66 -32.98 -13.43
C ARG A 65 -11.89 -33.90 -13.53
N PRO A 66 -13.13 -33.37 -13.49
CA PRO A 66 -14.32 -34.21 -13.59
C PRO A 66 -14.30 -34.99 -14.91
N PRO A 67 -14.80 -36.25 -14.92
CA PRO A 67 -14.81 -37.07 -16.12
C PRO A 67 -15.61 -36.39 -17.23
N LEU A 68 -15.08 -36.43 -18.45
CA LEU A 68 -15.74 -35.90 -19.65
C LEU A 68 -17.09 -36.62 -19.80
N ARG A 69 -18.20 -35.86 -19.75
CA ARG A 69 -19.52 -36.41 -20.06
C ARG A 69 -19.56 -36.79 -21.55
N PRO A 70 -20.07 -37.97 -21.91
CA PRO A 70 -20.26 -38.32 -23.32
C PRO A 70 -21.20 -37.31 -23.97
N ARG A 71 -20.79 -36.79 -25.13
CA ARG A 71 -21.60 -35.90 -25.95
C ARG A 71 -22.65 -36.74 -26.68
N PRO A 72 -23.96 -36.43 -26.56
CA PRO A 72 -24.97 -37.11 -27.38
C PRO A 72 -24.75 -36.74 -28.85
N ARG A 73 -24.85 -37.75 -29.72
CA ARG A 73 -24.77 -37.62 -31.18
C ARG A 73 -26.05 -37.02 -31.74
#